data_AF-A0A6H0SFA3-F1
#
_entry.id   AF-A0A6H0SFA3-F1
#
_cell.length_a   1.000
_cell.length_b   1.000
_cell.length_c   1.000
_cell.angle_alpha   90.00
_cell.angle_beta   90.00
_cell.angle_gamma   90.00
#
_symmetry.space_group_name_H-M   'P 1'
#
loop_
_entity.id
_entity.type
_entity.pdbx_description
1 polymer ?
#
loop_
_entity_poly.entity_id
_entity_poly.type
_entity_poly.pdbx_seq_one_letter_code
_entity_poly.pdbx_strand_id
1 'polypeptide(L)'
;MYKVCKWTTLAAFAVALVLWLGFGGRAEFVSQEQGPYSPVVYISGWLALLGIITATIMTVGFFGNSIQRTVKRNAIRYGMRK
;
A
#
# COMPACT_ATOMS: atom_id res chain seq x y z
N MET A 1 11.83 7.30 8.71
CA MET A 1 10.46 6.70 8.66
C MET A 1 10.06 6.24 7.26
N TYR A 2 10.03 7.08 6.21
CA TYR A 2 9.61 6.67 4.85
C TYR A 2 10.36 5.46 4.26
N LYS A 3 11.69 5.36 4.44
CA LYS A 3 12.47 4.21 3.95
C LYS A 3 12.05 2.90 4.62
N VAL A 4 11.83 2.92 5.93
CA VAL A 4 11.40 1.72 6.69
C VAL A 4 9.98 1.32 6.28
N CYS A 5 9.04 2.28 6.19
CA CYS A 5 7.68 2.03 5.67
C CYS A 5 7.69 1.43 4.26
N LYS A 6 8.60 1.89 3.38
CA LYS A 6 8.71 1.37 2.00
C LYS A 6 9.12 -0.11 2.00
N TRP A 7 10.12 -0.48 2.80
CA TRP A 7 10.60 -1.85 2.83
C TRP A 7 9.63 -2.80 3.52
N THR A 8 8.96 -2.34 4.59
CA THR A 8 7.93 -3.15 5.27
C THR A 8 6.70 -3.37 4.41
N THR A 9 6.25 -2.36 3.64
CA THR A 9 5.16 -2.54 2.66
C THR A 9 5.54 -3.47 1.52
N LEU A 10 6.76 -3.35 0.99
CA LEU A 10 7.25 -4.24 -0.06
C LEU A 10 7.31 -5.69 0.42
N ALA A 11 7.82 -5.91 1.64
CA ALA A 11 7.89 -7.24 2.25
C ALA A 11 6.49 -7.82 2.50
N ALA A 12 5.56 -7.01 3.03
CA ALA A 12 4.18 -7.43 3.24
C ALA A 12 3.47 -7.80 1.92
N PHE A 13 3.70 -7.02 0.87
CA PHE A 13 3.16 -7.31 -0.46
C PHE A 13 3.75 -8.58 -1.07
N ALA A 14 5.05 -8.80 -0.92
CA ALA A 14 5.71 -10.02 -1.38
C ALA A 14 5.14 -11.26 -0.66
N VAL A 15 4.97 -11.19 0.66
CA VAL A 15 4.36 -12.28 1.45
C VAL A 15 2.91 -12.53 1.02
N ALA A 16 2.12 -11.48 0.79
CA ALA A 16 0.76 -11.60 0.29
C ALA A 16 0.70 -12.29 -1.08
N LEU A 17 1.61 -11.95 -2.00
CA LEU A 17 1.73 -12.59 -3.30
C LEU A 17 2.09 -14.08 -3.19
N VAL A 18 3.02 -14.43 -2.31
CA VAL A 18 3.42 -15.83 -2.06
C VAL A 18 2.24 -16.63 -1.52
N LEU A 19 1.48 -16.08 -0.58
CA LEU A 19 0.28 -16.75 -0.04
C LEU A 19 -0.82 -16.88 -1.10
N TRP A 20 -1.03 -15.84 -1.90
CA TRP A 20 -2.08 -15.81 -2.92
C TRP A 20 -1.78 -16.76 -4.10
N LEU A 21 -0.55 -16.77 -4.60
CA LEU A 21 -0.14 -17.52 -5.79
C LEU A 21 0.49 -18.88 -5.48
N GLY A 22 1.24 -19.00 -4.38
CA GLY A 22 2.02 -20.19 -4.05
C GLY A 22 1.28 -21.22 -3.20
N PHE A 23 0.34 -20.80 -2.36
CA PHE A 23 -0.42 -21.68 -1.46
C PHE A 23 -1.86 -21.95 -1.93
N GLY A 24 -2.18 -21.67 -3.19
CA GLY A 24 -3.48 -22.01 -3.77
C GLY A 24 -4.64 -21.08 -3.41
N GLY A 25 -4.41 -19.98 -2.67
CA GLY A 25 -5.47 -19.04 -2.29
C GLY A 25 -6.24 -18.46 -3.49
N ARG A 26 -5.56 -18.14 -4.60
CA ARG A 26 -6.23 -17.74 -5.84
C ARG A 26 -7.06 -18.85 -6.46
N ALA A 27 -6.55 -20.09 -6.47
CA ALA A 27 -7.22 -21.21 -7.10
C ALA A 27 -8.51 -21.55 -6.35
N GLU A 28 -8.45 -21.61 -5.02
CA GLU A 28 -9.63 -21.78 -4.16
C GLU A 28 -10.63 -20.64 -4.35
N PHE A 29 -10.17 -19.39 -4.33
CA PHE A 29 -11.06 -18.23 -4.52
C PHE A 29 -11.81 -18.25 -5.87
N VAL A 30 -11.16 -18.72 -6.93
CA VAL A 30 -11.75 -18.76 -8.28
C VAL A 30 -12.64 -19.99 -8.48
N SER A 31 -12.29 -21.14 -7.88
CA SER A 31 -13.03 -22.39 -8.06
C SER A 31 -14.23 -22.56 -7.14
N GLN A 32 -14.32 -21.77 -6.06
CA GLN A 32 -15.32 -21.97 -5.03
C GLN A 32 -16.62 -21.19 -5.38
N GLU A 33 -17.68 -21.93 -5.73
CA GLU A 33 -18.98 -21.34 -6.06
C GLU A 33 -19.86 -21.09 -4.83
N GLN A 34 -19.74 -21.90 -3.77
CA GLN A 34 -20.47 -21.76 -2.50
C GLN A 34 -19.68 -22.32 -1.30
N GLY A 35 -19.87 -21.72 -0.12
CA GLY A 35 -19.26 -22.13 1.15
C GLY A 35 -18.20 -21.17 1.69
N PRO A 36 -17.77 -21.33 2.97
CA PRO A 36 -16.73 -20.49 3.56
C PRO A 36 -15.35 -20.79 2.94
N TYR A 37 -14.56 -19.74 2.71
CA TYR A 37 -13.21 -19.86 2.17
C TYR A 37 -12.24 -20.45 3.21
N SER A 38 -11.14 -21.03 2.75
CA SER A 38 -10.07 -21.46 3.65
C SER A 38 -9.41 -20.25 4.34
N PRO A 39 -8.78 -20.44 5.52
CA PRO A 39 -8.04 -19.37 6.19
C PRO A 39 -6.97 -18.71 5.32
N VAL A 40 -6.42 -19.43 4.33
CA VAL A 40 -5.39 -18.91 3.41
C VAL A 40 -5.95 -17.77 2.55
N VAL A 41 -7.18 -17.92 2.04
CA VAL A 41 -7.86 -16.88 1.25
C VAL A 41 -8.18 -15.66 2.11
N TYR A 42 -8.67 -15.88 3.34
CA TYR A 42 -8.95 -14.76 4.25
C TYR A 42 -7.69 -13.99 4.64
N ILE A 43 -6.63 -14.69 5.06
CA ILE A 43 -5.37 -14.08 5.47
C ILE A 43 -4.74 -13.30 4.31
N SER A 44 -4.74 -13.88 3.11
CA SER A 44 -4.22 -13.20 1.92
C SER A 44 -5.04 -11.96 1.55
N GLY A 45 -6.37 -12.01 1.67
CA GLY A 45 -7.25 -10.84 1.49
C GLY A 45 -6.98 -9.71 2.51
N TRP A 46 -6.82 -10.05 3.79
CA TRP A 46 -6.49 -9.07 4.83
C TRP A 46 -5.10 -8.45 4.64
N LEU A 47 -4.11 -9.25 4.23
CA LEU A 47 -2.78 -8.75 3.88
C LEU A 47 -2.83 -7.81 2.67
N ALA A 48 -3.62 -8.13 1.65
CA ALA A 48 -3.81 -7.26 0.51
C ALA A 48 -4.46 -5.92 0.90
N LEU A 49 -5.49 -5.95 1.74
CA LEU A 49 -6.15 -4.75 2.26
C LEU A 49 -5.18 -3.85 3.03
N LEU A 50 -4.39 -4.43 3.94
CA LEU A 50 -3.34 -3.71 4.68
C LEU A 50 -2.31 -3.10 3.72
N GLY A 51 -1.94 -3.81 2.67
CA GLY A 51 -1.09 -3.29 1.59
C GLY A 51 -1.67 -2.04 0.94
N ILE A 52 -2.94 -2.06 0.56
CA ILE A 52 -3.65 -0.93 -0.06
C ILE A 52 -3.74 0.27 0.88
N ILE A 53 -4.12 0.05 2.14
CA ILE A 53 -4.19 1.12 3.15
C ILE A 53 -2.84 1.79 3.30
N THR A 54 -1.78 0.99 3.44
CA THR A 54 -0.43 1.53 3.65
C THR A 54 0.07 2.26 2.41
N ALA A 55 -0.17 1.73 1.20
CA ALA A 55 0.16 2.40 -0.06
C ALA A 55 -0.56 3.75 -0.19
N THR A 56 -1.83 3.83 0.22
CA THR A 56 -2.63 5.05 0.22
C THR A 56 -2.03 6.09 1.16
N ILE A 57 -1.72 5.71 2.41
CA ILE A 57 -1.11 6.61 3.40
C ILE A 57 0.24 7.13 2.90
N MET A 58 1.08 6.26 2.33
CA MET A 58 2.38 6.66 1.80
C MET A 58 2.23 7.63 0.61
N THR A 59 1.24 7.39 -0.24
CA THR A 59 0.95 8.25 -1.40
C THR A 59 0.49 9.63 -0.96
N VAL A 60 -0.48 9.71 -0.06
CA VAL A 60 -0.96 10.98 0.51
C VAL A 60 0.17 11.74 1.20
N GLY A 61 1.00 11.04 1.98
CA GLY A 61 2.16 11.65 2.65
C GLY A 61 3.25 12.15 1.69
N PHE A 62 3.46 11.46 0.57
CA PHE A 62 4.38 11.90 -0.48
C PHE A 62 3.87 13.16 -1.17
N PHE A 63 2.60 13.18 -1.58
CA PHE A 63 1.99 14.35 -2.22
C PHE A 63 1.91 15.55 -1.28
N GLY A 64 1.56 15.35 0.00
CA GLY A 64 1.57 16.42 1.00
C GLY A 64 2.94 17.07 1.14
N ASN A 65 4.00 16.26 1.22
CA ASN A 65 5.38 16.76 1.30
C ASN A 65 5.83 17.49 0.02
N SER A 66 5.47 16.99 -1.17
CA SER A 66 5.85 17.62 -2.43
C SER A 66 5.13 18.97 -2.61
N ILE A 67 3.84 19.04 -2.25
CA ILE A 67 3.07 20.28 -2.24
C ILE A 67 3.69 21.27 -1.24
N GLN A 68 3.95 20.87 0.00
CA GLN A 68 4.52 21.75 1.02
C GLN A 68 5.89 22.32 0.60
N ARG A 69 6.75 21.50 0.00
CA ARG A 69 8.04 21.95 -0.55
C ARG A 69 7.84 22.96 -1.68
N THR A 70 6.87 22.72 -2.56
CA THR A 70 6.55 23.60 -3.69
C THR A 70 6.01 24.94 -3.20
N VAL A 71 5.05 24.93 -2.27
CA VAL A 71 4.49 26.14 -1.65
C VAL A 71 5.58 26.93 -0.93
N LYS A 72 6.44 26.27 -0.14
CA LYS A 72 7.56 26.94 0.54
C LYS A 72 8.54 27.59 -0.46
N ARG A 73 8.88 26.90 -1.55
CA ARG A 73 9.75 27.46 -2.61
C ARG A 73 9.08 28.63 -3.33
N ASN A 74 7.79 28.56 -3.60
CA ASN A 74 7.04 29.63 -4.24
C ASN A 74 6.87 30.84 -3.31
N ALA A 75 6.63 30.64 -2.02
CA ALA A 75 6.61 31.70 -1.02
C ALA A 75 7.97 32.43 -0.94
N ILE A 76 9.09 31.72 -1.04
CA ILE A 76 10.42 32.34 -1.09
C ILE A 76 10.62 33.11 -2.41
N ARG A 77 10.19 32.56 -3.55
CA ARG A 77 10.36 33.18 -4.88
C ARG A 77 9.45 34.39 -5.13
N TYR A 78 8.21 34.34 -4.65
CA TYR A 78 7.18 35.34 -4.94
C TYR A 78 6.80 36.19 -3.73
N GLY A 79 7.07 35.73 -2.50
CA GLY A 79 6.84 36.46 -1.25
C GLY A 79 7.99 37.39 -0.83
N MET A 80 9.07 37.45 -1.61
CA MET A 80 10.09 38.52 -1.52
C MET A 80 9.97 39.55 -2.67
N ARG A 81 8.80 39.67 -3.30
CA ARG A 81 8.44 40.91 -4.01
C ARG A 81 7.60 41.74 -3.05
N LYS A 82 8.29 42.54 -2.22
CA LYS A 82 7.73 43.82 -1.79
C LYS A 82 7.83 44.80 -2.95
#